data_AF-A0A7C4UDS0-F1
#
_entry.id   AF-A0A7C4UDS0-F1
#
_cell.length_a   1.000
_cell.length_b   1.000
_cell.length_c   1.000
_cell.angle_alpha   90.00
_cell.angle_beta   90.00
_cell.angle_gamma   90.00
#
_symmetry.space_group_name_H-M   'P 1'
#
loop_
_entity.id
_entity.type
_entity.pdbx_description
1 polymer ?
#
loop_
_entity_poly.entity_id
_entity_poly.type
_entity_poly.pdbx_seq_one_letter_code
_entity_poly.pdbx_strand_id
1 'polypeptide(L)'
;MRVVLLAGGMGTRLSEETELKPKPMVEIGGRPILWHIMKIYAHHGFKEFVVALGYKGEAIKRFFVDYALINSSFTVQIGSGDVLRRDASQEDWTVHLMDTGLPTNTGGRIKRLSEFLHSGAFMMTYGDGVANIDVQALVRFHKRHGKLATVTAVRPPAR
;
A
#
# COMPACT_ATOMS: atom_id res chain seq x y z
N MET A 1 -1.47 12.09 8.69
CA MET A 1 -1.70 12.21 7.23
C MET A 1 -1.82 10.81 6.67
N ARG A 2 -2.83 10.58 5.82
CA ARG A 2 -3.06 9.30 5.16
C ARG A 2 -2.07 9.10 4.01
N VAL A 3 -1.77 7.85 3.71
CA VAL A 3 -0.93 7.45 2.57
C VAL A 3 -1.79 6.73 1.53
N VAL A 4 -1.95 7.32 0.36
CA VAL A 4 -2.65 6.73 -0.77
C VAL A 4 -1.69 5.90 -1.62
N LEU A 5 -2.03 4.64 -1.84
CA LEU A 5 -1.26 3.69 -2.65
C LEU A 5 -2.05 3.33 -3.90
N LEU A 6 -1.53 3.68 -5.08
CA LEU A 6 -2.15 3.33 -6.35
C LEU A 6 -1.83 1.88 -6.71
N ALA A 7 -2.85 1.01 -6.68
CA ALA A 7 -2.70 -0.43 -6.87
C ALA A 7 -3.66 -1.03 -7.91
N GLY A 8 -4.31 -0.19 -8.72
CA GLY A 8 -5.35 -0.62 -9.66
C GLY A 8 -4.93 -0.74 -11.12
N GLY A 9 -3.66 -0.50 -11.46
CA GLY A 9 -3.16 -0.56 -12.84
C GLY A 9 -3.03 -1.99 -13.37
N MET A 10 -3.16 -2.17 -14.69
CA MET A 10 -3.12 -3.48 -15.36
C MET A 10 -1.73 -4.14 -15.40
N GLY A 11 -0.64 -3.41 -15.11
CA GLY A 11 0.70 -4.02 -15.02
C GLY A 11 1.30 -4.51 -16.35
N THR A 12 0.82 -4.02 -17.49
CA THR A 12 1.09 -4.53 -18.85
C THR A 12 2.56 -4.62 -19.32
N ARG A 13 3.53 -4.12 -18.54
CA ARG A 13 4.97 -4.17 -18.87
C ARG A 13 5.72 -5.34 -18.21
N LEU A 14 5.03 -6.15 -17.40
CA LEU A 14 5.59 -7.23 -16.58
C LEU A 14 4.74 -8.50 -16.76
N SER A 15 4.42 -8.84 -18.02
CA SER A 15 3.39 -9.82 -18.40
C SER A 15 3.54 -11.19 -17.73
N GLU A 16 4.76 -11.72 -17.60
CA GLU A 16 4.98 -13.07 -17.07
C GLU A 16 4.54 -13.25 -15.60
N GLU A 17 4.82 -12.28 -14.73
CA GLU A 17 4.39 -12.32 -13.31
C GLU A 17 3.00 -11.70 -13.09
N THR A 18 2.63 -10.72 -13.92
CA THR A 18 1.36 -9.97 -13.74
C THR A 18 0.13 -10.70 -14.26
N GLU A 19 0.31 -11.68 -15.16
CA GLU A 19 -0.74 -12.63 -15.54
C GLU A 19 -1.21 -13.49 -14.36
N LEU A 20 -0.38 -13.68 -13.34
CA LEU A 20 -0.73 -14.43 -12.13
C LEU A 20 -1.20 -13.50 -10.99
N LYS A 21 -0.46 -12.43 -10.68
CA LYS A 21 -0.74 -11.53 -9.53
C LYS A 21 -0.59 -10.05 -9.89
N PRO A 22 -1.35 -9.11 -9.31
CA PRO A 22 -1.20 -7.69 -9.64
C PRO A 22 0.21 -7.20 -9.26
N LYS A 23 0.78 -6.26 -10.02
CA LYS A 23 2.17 -5.77 -9.81
C LYS A 23 2.52 -5.42 -8.35
N PRO A 24 1.64 -4.76 -7.55
CA PRO A 24 1.90 -4.49 -6.14
C PRO A 24 2.08 -5.74 -5.26
N MET A 25 1.68 -6.91 -5.76
CA MET A 25 1.80 -8.21 -5.09
C MET A 25 3.01 -9.03 -5.54
N VAL A 26 3.84 -8.51 -6.46
CA VAL A 26 5.14 -9.12 -6.77
C VAL A 26 6.01 -9.07 -5.52
N GLU A 27 6.67 -10.19 -5.21
CA GLU A 27 7.39 -10.37 -3.96
C GLU A 27 8.88 -10.00 -4.08
N ILE A 28 9.41 -9.41 -3.02
CA ILE A 28 10.83 -9.12 -2.81
C ILE A 28 11.16 -9.67 -1.43
N GLY A 29 12.05 -10.67 -1.34
CA GLY A 29 12.37 -11.29 -0.04
C GLY A 29 11.16 -11.91 0.68
N GLY A 30 10.25 -12.57 -0.06
CA GLY A 30 9.08 -13.24 0.49
C GLY A 30 7.93 -12.32 0.96
N ARG A 31 7.99 -11.02 0.60
CA ARG A 31 6.94 -10.04 0.92
C ARG A 31 6.56 -9.22 -0.30
N PRO A 32 5.28 -8.88 -0.51
CA PRO A 32 4.84 -8.00 -1.59
C PRO A 32 5.57 -6.65 -1.61
N ILE A 33 5.86 -6.12 -2.80
CA ILE A 33 6.41 -4.76 -2.96
C ILE A 33 5.51 -3.71 -2.30
N LEU A 34 4.18 -3.88 -2.34
CA LEU A 34 3.24 -3.02 -1.63
C LEU A 34 3.51 -2.98 -0.12
N TRP A 35 3.83 -4.12 0.48
CA TRP A 35 4.17 -4.22 1.90
C TRP A 35 5.47 -3.48 2.21
N HIS A 36 6.49 -3.60 1.36
CA HIS A 36 7.75 -2.85 1.52
C HIS A 36 7.54 -1.34 1.44
N ILE A 37 6.71 -0.88 0.52
CA ILE A 37 6.34 0.54 0.42
C ILE A 37 5.67 1.00 1.71
N MET A 38 4.72 0.22 2.22
CA MET A 38 4.05 0.53 3.49
C MET A 38 5.02 0.55 4.67
N LYS A 39 6.01 -0.36 4.71
CA LYS A 39 7.08 -0.34 5.73
C LYS A 39 7.88 0.95 5.71
N ILE A 40 8.21 1.51 4.54
CA ILE A 40 8.92 2.80 4.43
C ILE A 40 8.11 3.91 5.11
N TYR A 41 6.82 4.02 4.80
CA TYR A 41 5.95 5.02 5.43
C TYR A 41 5.74 4.77 6.92
N ALA A 42 5.54 3.51 7.33
CA ALA A 42 5.33 3.13 8.72
C ALA A 42 6.57 3.37 9.58
N HIS A 43 7.78 3.16 9.04
CA HIS A 43 9.05 3.52 9.69
C HIS A 43 9.10 5.02 10.01
N HIS A 44 8.53 5.84 9.13
CA HIS A 44 8.38 7.29 9.32
C HIS A 44 7.13 7.69 10.13
N GLY A 45 6.42 6.74 10.74
CA GLY A 45 5.25 6.99 11.60
C GLY A 45 3.92 7.13 10.87
N PHE A 46 3.85 6.90 9.56
CA PHE A 46 2.62 6.97 8.79
C PHE A 46 2.04 5.56 8.59
N LYS A 47 1.02 5.22 9.38
CA LYS A 47 0.47 3.86 9.51
C LYS A 47 -0.98 3.72 9.01
N GLU A 48 -1.58 4.78 8.48
CA GLU A 48 -2.93 4.76 7.91
C GLU A 48 -2.84 4.84 6.38
N PHE A 49 -3.19 3.74 5.72
CA PHE A 49 -3.03 3.53 4.29
C PHE A 49 -4.39 3.45 3.60
N VAL A 50 -4.50 4.05 2.42
CA VAL A 50 -5.66 3.93 1.53
C VAL A 50 -5.19 3.36 0.20
N VAL A 51 -5.53 2.11 -0.07
CA VAL A 51 -5.13 1.41 -1.29
C VAL A 51 -6.23 1.56 -2.33
N ALA A 52 -5.90 2.23 -3.43
CA ALA A 52 -6.80 2.40 -4.58
C ALA A 52 -6.75 1.15 -5.46
N LEU A 53 -7.69 0.24 -5.26
CA LEU A 53 -7.78 -1.05 -5.95
C LEU A 53 -8.39 -0.92 -7.34
N GLY A 54 -8.05 -1.87 -8.20
CA GLY A 54 -8.56 -2.02 -9.56
C GLY A 54 -8.30 -3.44 -10.04
N TYR A 55 -7.48 -3.60 -11.09
CA TYR A 55 -7.15 -4.91 -11.63
C TYR A 55 -6.66 -5.88 -10.55
N LYS A 56 -7.30 -7.05 -10.43
CA LYS A 56 -7.02 -8.09 -9.43
C LYS A 56 -6.94 -7.60 -7.98
N GLY A 57 -7.75 -6.61 -7.61
CA GLY A 57 -7.80 -6.08 -6.23
C GLY A 57 -8.10 -7.13 -5.16
N GLU A 58 -8.74 -8.25 -5.51
CA GLU A 58 -8.98 -9.39 -4.63
C GLU A 58 -7.69 -9.95 -4.00
N ALA A 59 -6.62 -10.10 -4.78
CA ALA A 59 -5.34 -10.63 -4.28
C ALA A 59 -4.77 -9.75 -3.15
N ILE A 60 -4.91 -8.43 -3.29
CA ILE A 60 -4.50 -7.47 -2.26
C ILE A 60 -5.42 -7.55 -1.04
N LYS A 61 -6.73 -7.65 -1.25
CA LYS A 61 -7.70 -7.82 -0.15
C LYS A 61 -7.39 -9.07 0.67
N ARG A 62 -7.21 -10.21 -0.01
CA ARG A 62 -6.88 -11.49 0.61
C ARG A 62 -5.59 -11.42 1.41
N PHE A 63 -4.53 -10.82 0.86
CA PHE A 63 -3.27 -10.63 1.57
C PHE A 63 -3.45 -9.91 2.92
N PHE A 64 -4.24 -8.83 2.98
CA PHE A 64 -4.44 -8.08 4.22
C PHE A 64 -5.43 -8.75 5.19
N VAL A 65 -6.45 -9.44 4.68
CA VAL A 65 -7.38 -10.23 5.52
C VAL A 65 -6.64 -11.40 6.17
N ASP A 66 -5.82 -12.12 5.41
CA ASP A 66 -5.06 -13.27 5.89
C ASP A 66 -3.79 -12.84 6.64
N TYR A 67 -3.44 -11.55 6.65
CA TYR A 67 -2.17 -11.04 7.17
C TYR A 67 -1.93 -11.48 8.61
N ALA A 68 -2.90 -11.30 9.50
CA ALA A 68 -2.74 -11.70 10.89
C ALA A 68 -2.55 -13.21 11.04
N LEU A 69 -3.30 -14.00 10.26
CA LEU A 69 -3.31 -15.47 10.28
C LEU A 69 -2.02 -16.09 9.76
N ILE A 70 -1.44 -15.52 8.71
CA ILE A 70 -0.19 -16.04 8.11
C ILE A 70 1.04 -15.59 8.91
N ASN A 71 0.98 -14.43 9.54
CA ASN A 71 2.16 -13.79 10.16
C ASN A 71 2.24 -13.93 11.67
N SER A 72 1.47 -14.83 12.27
CA SER A 72 1.54 -15.10 13.70
C SER A 72 1.46 -16.60 13.96
N SER A 73 1.96 -17.04 15.11
CA SER A 73 1.72 -18.41 15.54
C SER A 73 0.30 -18.55 16.10
N PHE A 74 -0.37 -19.65 15.76
CA PHE A 74 -1.72 -19.95 16.23
C PHE A 74 -1.81 -21.36 16.80
N THR A 75 -2.71 -21.57 17.75
CA THR A 75 -3.19 -22.89 18.15
C THR A 75 -4.63 -23.04 17.65
N VAL A 76 -4.90 -24.11 16.92
CA VAL A 76 -6.26 -24.44 16.45
C VAL A 76 -6.74 -25.68 17.19
N GLN A 77 -7.86 -25.56 17.91
CA GLN A 77 -8.52 -26.69 18.56
C GLN A 77 -9.59 -27.23 17.63
N ILE A 78 -9.30 -28.33 16.93
CA ILE A 78 -10.18 -28.85 15.86
C ILE A 78 -11.58 -29.24 16.37
N GLY A 79 -11.68 -29.76 17.59
CA GLY A 79 -12.96 -30.20 18.15
C GLY A 79 -13.93 -29.05 18.48
N SER A 80 -13.41 -27.90 18.94
CA SER A 80 -14.22 -26.72 19.26
C SER A 80 -14.27 -25.68 18.14
N GLY A 81 -13.30 -25.71 17.22
CA GLY A 81 -13.10 -24.70 16.18
C GLY A 81 -12.35 -23.45 16.67
N ASP A 82 -11.85 -23.44 17.91
CA ASP A 82 -11.19 -22.26 18.47
C ASP A 82 -9.83 -21.99 17.82
N VAL A 83 -9.57 -20.73 17.49
CA VAL A 83 -8.30 -20.24 16.95
C VAL A 83 -7.70 -19.23 17.93
N LEU A 84 -6.61 -19.62 18.58
CA LEU A 84 -5.91 -18.80 19.58
C LEU A 84 -4.61 -18.27 19.00
N ARG A 85 -4.50 -16.95 18.90
CA ARG A 85 -3.26 -16.27 18.49
C ARG A 85 -2.26 -16.29 19.65
N ARG A 86 -1.00 -16.64 19.37
CA ARG A 86 0.07 -16.71 20.39
C ARG A 86 0.95 -15.46 20.42
N ASP A 87 1.12 -14.80 19.29
CA ASP A 87 2.00 -13.64 19.14
C ASP A 87 1.22 -12.36 18.80
N ALA A 88 1.62 -11.24 19.38
CA ALA A 88 1.11 -9.93 18.97
C ALA A 88 1.59 -9.58 17.55
N SER A 89 0.72 -8.96 16.76
CA SER A 89 1.08 -8.39 15.46
C SER A 89 2.23 -7.40 15.63
N GLN A 90 3.30 -7.52 14.85
CA GLN A 90 4.33 -6.47 14.83
C GLN A 90 3.85 -5.19 14.16
N GLU A 91 2.86 -5.28 13.27
CA GLU A 91 2.34 -4.13 12.54
C GLU A 91 0.99 -3.68 13.12
N ASP A 92 0.92 -2.39 13.43
CA ASP A 92 -0.26 -1.67 13.90
C ASP A 92 -0.70 -0.69 12.80
N TRP A 93 -1.15 -1.24 11.68
CA TRP A 93 -1.53 -0.47 10.49
C TRP A 93 -3.04 -0.49 10.29
N THR A 94 -3.59 0.64 9.88
CA THR A 94 -4.96 0.73 9.36
C THR A 94 -4.89 0.75 7.85
N VAL A 95 -5.47 -0.27 7.18
CA VAL A 95 -5.43 -0.41 5.73
C VAL A 95 -6.84 -0.35 5.16
N HIS A 96 -7.15 0.74 4.46
CA HIS A 96 -8.41 0.97 3.77
C HIS A 96 -8.31 0.46 2.33
N LEU A 97 -9.12 -0.53 1.96
CA LEU A 97 -9.05 -1.24 0.69
C LEU A 97 -10.21 -0.84 -0.22
N MET A 98 -9.99 0.16 -1.06
CA MET A 98 -11.05 0.87 -1.77
C MET A 98 -11.11 0.47 -3.24
N ASP A 99 -12.27 -0.05 -3.68
CA ASP A 99 -12.48 -0.30 -5.10
C ASP A 99 -12.67 1.02 -5.85
N THR A 100 -11.77 1.31 -6.78
CA THR A 100 -11.80 2.54 -7.57
C THR A 100 -12.14 2.29 -9.04
N GLY A 101 -12.54 1.06 -9.39
CA GLY A 101 -12.98 0.65 -10.72
C GLY A 101 -11.83 0.33 -11.69
N LEU A 102 -12.07 -0.64 -12.58
CA LEU A 102 -11.10 -1.07 -13.60
C LEU A 102 -10.70 0.02 -14.60
N PRO A 103 -11.62 0.73 -15.28
CA PRO A 103 -11.27 1.68 -16.35
C PRO A 103 -10.68 3.00 -15.82
N THR A 104 -10.51 3.13 -14.50
CA THR A 104 -10.14 4.38 -13.86
C THR A 104 -8.63 4.64 -13.96
N ASN A 105 -8.27 5.79 -14.53
CA ASN A 105 -6.89 6.28 -14.55
C ASN A 105 -6.45 6.80 -13.16
N THR A 106 -5.16 7.09 -12.99
CA THR A 106 -4.58 7.56 -11.73
C THR A 106 -5.35 8.71 -11.08
N GLY A 107 -5.62 9.80 -11.81
CA GLY A 107 -6.34 10.96 -11.27
C GLY A 107 -7.79 10.63 -10.87
N GLY A 108 -8.48 9.82 -11.67
CA GLY A 108 -9.83 9.36 -11.37
C GLY A 108 -9.91 8.47 -10.13
N ARG A 109 -8.85 7.71 -9.82
CA ARG A 109 -8.79 6.91 -8.58
C ARG A 109 -8.70 7.82 -7.38
N ILE A 110 -7.84 8.84 -7.43
CA ILE A 110 -7.71 9.84 -6.36
C ILE A 110 -9.04 10.59 -6.16
N LYS A 111 -9.71 11.00 -7.24
CA LYS A 111 -11.01 11.66 -7.17
C LYS A 111 -12.07 10.81 -6.46
N ARG A 112 -12.12 9.50 -6.74
CA ARG A 112 -13.04 8.56 -6.07
C ARG A 112 -12.73 8.36 -4.58
N LEU A 113 -11.51 8.66 -4.15
CA LEU A 113 -11.11 8.64 -2.75
C LEU A 113 -11.32 9.99 -2.04
N SER A 114 -11.86 11.01 -2.71
CA SER A 114 -11.98 12.37 -2.15
C SER A 114 -12.65 12.41 -0.77
N GLU A 115 -13.73 11.64 -0.59
CA GLU A 115 -14.45 11.49 0.69
C GLU A 115 -13.54 11.01 1.84
N PHE A 116 -12.55 10.18 1.52
CA PHE A 116 -11.56 9.67 2.48
C PHE A 116 -10.34 10.60 2.65
N LEU A 117 -10.24 11.69 1.90
CA LEU A 117 -9.04 12.55 1.89
C LEU A 117 -9.33 13.98 2.37
N HIS A 118 -10.52 14.26 2.89
CA HIS A 118 -10.93 15.61 3.30
C HIS A 118 -10.18 16.22 4.50
N SER A 119 -9.36 15.45 5.22
CA SER A 119 -8.70 15.90 6.46
C SER A 119 -7.38 16.66 6.25
N GLY A 120 -7.18 17.29 5.09
CA GLY A 120 -6.01 18.11 4.76
C GLY A 120 -5.04 17.43 3.80
N ALA A 121 -3.74 17.73 3.93
CA ALA A 121 -2.73 17.12 3.06
C ALA A 121 -2.67 15.60 3.25
N PHE A 122 -2.47 14.88 2.15
CA PHE A 122 -2.23 13.44 2.14
C PHE A 122 -0.99 13.13 1.30
N MET A 123 -0.40 11.97 1.52
CA MET A 123 0.70 11.47 0.68
C MET A 123 0.15 10.51 -0.36
N MET A 124 0.76 10.45 -1.53
CA MET A 124 0.39 9.52 -2.58
C MET A 124 1.64 8.96 -3.25
N THR A 125 1.65 7.66 -3.51
CA THR A 125 2.67 7.03 -4.34
C THR A 125 2.10 5.88 -5.15
N TYR A 126 2.89 5.37 -6.08
CA TYR A 126 2.60 4.18 -6.85
C TYR A 126 2.90 2.92 -6.03
N GLY A 127 2.10 1.87 -6.19
CA GLY A 127 2.27 0.60 -5.47
C GLY A 127 3.39 -0.29 -5.99
N ASP A 128 4.36 0.24 -6.73
CA ASP A 128 5.38 -0.53 -7.46
C ASP A 128 6.80 0.07 -7.43
N GLY A 129 7.04 1.12 -6.64
CA GLY A 129 8.34 1.77 -6.51
C GLY A 129 8.83 1.80 -5.06
N VAL A 130 10.04 1.29 -4.82
CA VAL A 130 10.74 1.39 -3.53
C VAL A 130 11.93 2.33 -3.64
N ALA A 131 12.22 3.04 -2.55
CA ALA A 131 13.37 3.96 -2.46
C ALA A 131 13.76 4.15 -0.99
N ASN A 132 14.99 4.58 -0.73
CA ASN A 132 15.46 5.04 0.58
C ASN A 132 15.02 6.49 0.88
N ILE A 133 13.78 6.84 0.54
CA ILE A 133 13.25 8.19 0.67
C ILE A 133 13.01 8.57 2.14
N ASP A 134 13.50 9.74 2.57
CA ASP A 134 13.13 10.33 3.85
C ASP A 134 11.75 11.00 3.74
N VAL A 135 10.71 10.24 4.11
CA VAL A 135 9.31 10.71 4.05
C VAL A 135 9.07 11.86 5.02
N GLN A 136 9.73 11.85 6.18
CA GLN A 136 9.59 12.92 7.17
C GLN A 136 10.18 14.24 6.65
N ALA A 137 11.35 14.21 5.99
CA ALA A 137 11.92 15.39 5.33
C ALA A 137 11.01 15.91 4.21
N LEU A 138 10.43 15.03 3.40
CA LEU A 138 9.49 15.40 2.34
C LEU A 138 8.26 16.12 2.92
N VAL A 139 7.70 15.60 4.01
CA VAL A 139 6.57 16.20 4.71
C VAL A 139 6.92 17.56 5.31
N ARG A 140 8.10 17.68 5.96
CA ARG A 140 8.58 18.98 6.48
C ARG A 140 8.73 20.00 5.36
N PHE A 141 9.30 19.58 4.24
CA PHE A 141 9.45 20.41 3.04
C PHE A 141 8.09 20.89 2.52
N HIS A 142 7.12 19.98 2.37
CA HIS A 142 5.76 20.29 1.93
C HIS A 142 5.10 21.35 2.81
N LYS A 143 5.12 21.12 4.12
CA LYS A 143 4.54 22.04 5.11
C LYS A 143 5.22 23.41 5.08
N ARG A 144 6.55 23.44 4.94
CA ARG A 144 7.32 24.70 4.95
C ARG A 144 7.00 25.61 3.77
N HIS A 145 6.83 25.05 2.57
CA HIS A 145 6.58 25.89 1.38
C HIS A 145 5.10 26.24 1.16
N GLY A 146 4.16 25.51 1.79
CA GLY A 146 2.73 25.82 1.77
C GLY A 146 2.08 25.86 0.37
N LYS A 147 2.61 25.08 -0.59
CA LYS A 147 2.08 24.98 -1.96
C LYS A 147 1.21 23.73 -2.07
N LEU A 148 0.39 23.66 -3.11
CA LEU A 148 -0.60 22.60 -3.31
C LEU A 148 -0.01 21.17 -3.30
N ALA A 149 1.19 20.99 -3.87
CA ALA A 149 1.80 19.68 -4.02
C ALA A 149 3.32 19.71 -3.87
N THR A 150 3.87 18.56 -3.50
CA THR A 150 5.31 18.26 -3.52
C THR A 150 5.48 16.94 -4.26
N VAL A 151 6.47 16.88 -5.15
CA VAL A 151 6.78 15.67 -5.93
C VAL A 151 8.22 15.29 -5.67
N THR A 152 8.46 14.01 -5.36
CA THR A 152 9.82 13.47 -5.27
C THR A 152 10.35 13.22 -6.67
N ALA A 153 11.46 13.88 -7.02
CA ALA A 153 12.20 13.60 -8.25
C ALA A 153 13.36 12.66 -7.96
N VAL A 154 13.59 11.69 -8.85
CA VAL A 154 14.74 10.78 -8.80
C VAL A 154 15.50 10.87 -10.13
N ARG A 155 16.82 10.67 -10.08
CA ARG A 155 17.60 10.53 -11.31
C ARG A 155 17.30 9.15 -11.90
N PRO A 156 16.93 9.05 -13.19
CA PRO A 156 16.84 7.74 -13.83
C PRO A 156 18.24 7.10 -13.83
N PRO A 157 18.34 5.76 -13.72
CA PRO A 157 19.60 5.07 -13.96
C PRO A 157 20.12 5.46 -15.35
N ALA A 158 21.44 5.67 -15.48
CA ALA A 158 22.06 5.78 -16.79
C ALA A 158 21.76 4.47 -17.55
N ARG A 159 21.14 4.59 -18.72
CA ARG A 159 20.90 3.47 -19.63
C ARG A 159 22.10 3.27 -20.52
#